data_AF-A0AAW8KP69-F1
#
_entry.id   AF-A0AAW8KP69-F1
#
_cell.length_a   1.000
_cell.length_b   1.000
_cell.length_c   1.000
_cell.angle_alpha   90.00
_cell.angle_beta   90.00
_cell.angle_gamma   90.00
#
_symmetry.space_group_name_H-M   'P 1'
#
loop_
_entity.id
_entity.type
_entity.pdbx_description
1 polymer ?
#
loop_
_entity_poly.entity_id
_entity_poly.type
_entity_poly.pdbx_seq_one_letter_code
_entity_poly.pdbx_strand_id
1 'polypeptide(L)' 'NKVIKRDGRVVDFDSSKILAAVEKSMKAAGQAAPQGAAAVTEAVVRYLEAHYPDTPPKIEEIQDVVEHELMRMGFD' A
#
# COMPACT_ATOMS: atom_id res chain seq x y z
N ASN A 1 -12.24 -0.62 -7.11
CA ASN A 1 -11.82 -1.23 -5.83
C ASN A 1 -12.25 -0.35 -4.67
N LYS A 2 -12.65 -0.94 -3.55
CA LYS A 2 -13.05 -0.23 -2.32
C LYS A 2 -12.15 -0.68 -1.17
N VAL A 3 -12.15 0.06 -0.05
CA VAL A 3 -11.40 -0.27 1.17
C VAL A 3 -12.30 -0.11 2.38
N ILE A 4 -12.19 -1.03 3.33
CA ILE A 4 -12.86 -0.98 4.63
C ILE A 4 -11.93 -0.26 5.63
N LYS A 5 -12.34 0.90 6.11
CA LYS A 5 -11.62 1.66 7.16
C LYS A 5 -11.77 0.98 8.53
N ARG A 6 -10.94 1.38 9.51
CA ARG A 6 -10.98 0.85 10.89
C ARG A 6 -12.34 1.02 11.57
N ASP A 7 -13.07 2.07 11.22
CA ASP A 7 -14.41 2.35 11.73
C ASP A 7 -15.52 1.58 10.98
N GLY A 8 -15.16 0.68 10.06
CA GLY A 8 -16.08 -0.11 9.25
C GLY A 8 -16.61 0.61 8.01
N ARG A 9 -16.29 1.88 7.79
CA ARG A 9 -16.73 2.60 6.58
C ARG A 9 -16.07 2.03 5.33
N VAL A 10 -16.86 1.86 4.28
CA VAL A 10 -16.37 1.49 2.96
C VAL A 10 -16.14 2.75 2.13
N VAL A 11 -14.92 2.98 1.66
CA VAL A 11 -14.56 4.11 0.81
C VAL A 11 -13.95 3.63 -0.51
N ASP A 12 -13.91 4.51 -1.51
CA ASP A 12 -13.23 4.18 -2.75
C ASP A 12 -11.72 4.06 -2.55
N PHE A 13 -11.14 3.04 -3.18
CA PHE A 13 -9.70 2.83 -3.21
C PHE A 13 -9.05 3.90 -4.08
N ASP A 14 -7.94 4.43 -3.60
CA ASP A 14 -7.17 5.47 -4.28
C ASP A 14 -5.69 5.12 -4.13
N SER A 15 -5.07 4.69 -5.22
CA SER A 15 -3.66 4.29 -5.24
C SER A 15 -2.71 5.44 -4.90
N SER A 16 -3.12 6.70 -5.09
CA SER A 16 -2.32 7.85 -4.67
C SER A 16 -2.10 7.91 -3.16
N LYS A 17 -3.04 7.35 -2.37
CA LYS A 17 -2.90 7.25 -0.91
C LYS A 17 -1.89 6.19 -0.50
N ILE A 18 -1.74 5.11 -1.28
CA ILE A 18 -0.68 4.13 -1.06
C ILE A 18 0.66 4.76 -1.39
N LEU A 19 0.78 5.42 -2.54
CA LEU A 19 2.01 6.11 -2.92
C LEU A 19 2.47 7.08 -1.84
N ALA A 20 1.58 7.95 -1.35
CA ALA A 20 1.91 8.88 -0.28
C ALA A 20 2.32 8.19 1.03
N ALA A 21 1.72 7.03 1.36
CA ALA A 21 2.08 6.25 2.54
C ALA A 21 3.45 5.58 2.39
N VAL A 22 3.74 5.03 1.21
CA VAL A 22 5.03 4.43 0.85
C VAL A 22 6.12 5.49 0.88
N GLU A 23 5.93 6.63 0.20
CA GLU A 23 6.88 7.75 0.19
C GLU A 23 7.19 8.24 1.61
N LYS A 24 6.15 8.34 2.46
CA LYS A 24 6.32 8.73 3.86
C LYS A 24 7.16 7.71 4.64
N SER A 25 6.93 6.42 4.41
CA SER A 25 7.65 5.33 5.08
C SER A 25 9.12 5.29 4.63
N MET A 26 9.38 5.33 3.32
CA MET A 26 10.74 5.38 2.77
C MET A 26 11.51 6.63 3.23
N LYS A 27 10.84 7.79 3.28
CA LYS A 27 11.43 9.01 3.82
C LYS A 27 11.79 8.87 5.30
N ALA A 28 10.95 8.20 6.09
CA ALA A 28 11.22 7.94 7.50
C ALA A 28 12.43 7.00 7.69
N ALA A 29 12.62 6.03 6.78
CA ALA A 29 13.80 5.16 6.71
C ALA A 29 15.06 5.86 6.15
N GLY A 30 14.98 7.16 5.79
CA GLY A 30 16.10 7.90 5.20
C GLY A 30 16.39 7.56 3.73
N GLN A 31 15.53 6.77 3.10
CA GLN A 31 15.66 6.32 1.71
C GLN A 31 14.78 7.17 0.81
N ALA A 32 15.30 8.30 0.36
CA ALA A 32 14.60 9.17 -0.59
C ALA A 32 14.80 8.67 -2.04
N ALA A 33 14.12 7.58 -2.41
CA ALA A 33 14.13 7.06 -3.78
C ALA A 33 12.72 7.07 -4.39
N PRO A 34 12.32 8.16 -5.10
CA PRO A 34 10.98 8.30 -5.69
C PRO A 34 10.60 7.16 -6.65
N GLN A 35 11.59 6.60 -7.36
CA GLN A 35 11.38 5.46 -8.25
C GLN A 35 11.04 4.16 -7.48
N GLY A 36 11.60 3.98 -6.28
CA GLY A 36 11.30 2.84 -5.42
C GLY A 36 9.88 2.90 -4.88
N ALA A 37 9.41 4.10 -4.50
CA ALA A 37 8.06 4.28 -3.99
C ALA A 37 6.97 3.92 -5.02
N ALA A 38 7.19 4.30 -6.29
CA ALA A 38 6.30 3.92 -7.38
C ALA A 38 6.27 2.40 -7.61
N ALA A 39 7.43 1.74 -7.59
CA ALA A 39 7.54 0.29 -7.77
C ALA A 39 6.83 -0.48 -6.65
N VAL A 40 7.04 -0.08 -5.38
CA VAL A 40 6.34 -0.66 -4.23
C VAL A 40 4.83 -0.45 -4.35
N THR A 41 4.39 0.76 -4.71
CA THR A 41 2.97 1.06 -4.89
C THR A 41 2.32 0.16 -5.94
N GLU A 42 3.00 -0.04 -7.07
CA GLU A 42 2.52 -0.93 -8.13
C GLU A 42 2.42 -2.38 -7.65
N ALA A 43 3.41 -2.88 -6.92
CA ALA A 43 3.39 -4.23 -6.34
C ALA A 43 2.22 -4.43 -5.36
N VAL A 44 1.98 -3.44 -4.49
CA VAL A 44 0.83 -3.45 -3.57
C VAL A 44 -0.48 -3.47 -4.33
N VAL A 45 -0.66 -2.62 -5.35
CA VAL A 45 -1.90 -2.58 -6.15
C VAL A 45 -2.14 -3.94 -6.83
N ARG A 46 -1.11 -4.51 -7.48
CA ARG A 46 -1.21 -5.84 -8.11
C ARG A 46 -1.55 -6.93 -7.10
N TYR A 47 -0.97 -6.89 -5.91
CA TYR A 47 -1.30 -7.83 -4.84
C TYR A 47 -2.77 -7.72 -4.43
N LEU A 48 -3.27 -6.49 -4.22
CA LEU A 48 -4.65 -6.26 -3.82
C LEU A 48 -5.63 -6.70 -4.89
N GLU A 49 -5.35 -6.44 -6.17
CA GLU A 49 -6.20 -6.89 -7.29
C GLU A 49 -6.27 -8.42 -7.40
N ALA A 50 -5.17 -9.12 -7.13
CA ALA A 50 -5.11 -10.57 -7.20
C ALA A 50 -5.79 -11.29 -6.00
N HIS A 51 -5.71 -10.70 -4.80
CA HIS A 51 -6.18 -11.35 -3.56
C HIS A 51 -7.56 -10.87 -3.10
N TYR A 52 -8.01 -9.70 -3.57
CA TYR A 52 -9.28 -9.08 -3.17
C TYR A 52 -10.18 -8.75 -4.38
N PRO A 53 -10.50 -9.72 -5.26
CA PRO A 53 -11.31 -9.46 -6.46
C PRO A 53 -12.77 -9.10 -6.11
N ASP A 54 -13.33 -9.75 -5.09
CA ASP A 54 -14.77 -9.65 -4.76
C ASP A 54 -15.02 -8.97 -3.41
N THR A 55 -14.05 -9.01 -2.50
CA THR A 55 -14.18 -8.50 -1.14
C THR A 55 -13.21 -7.34 -0.92
N PRO A 56 -13.67 -6.13 -0.57
CA PRO A 56 -12.79 -5.01 -0.26
C PRO A 56 -11.84 -5.34 0.90
N PRO A 57 -10.52 -5.11 0.77
CA PRO A 57 -9.58 -5.28 1.88
C PRO A 57 -9.86 -4.26 2.99
N LYS A 58 -9.52 -4.64 4.21
CA LYS A 58 -9.41 -3.73 5.36
C LYS A 58 -8.16 -2.88 5.21
N ILE A 59 -8.21 -1.67 5.78
CA ILE A 59 -7.09 -0.74 5.74
C ILE A 59 -5.82 -1.31 6.39
N GLU A 60 -5.95 -2.19 7.39
CA GLU A 60 -4.80 -2.83 8.04
C GLU A 60 -4.16 -3.88 7.13
N GLU A 61 -4.95 -4.66 6.40
CA GLU A 61 -4.42 -5.61 5.41
C GLU A 61 -3.63 -4.89 4.30
N ILE A 62 -4.06 -3.69 3.90
CA ILE A 62 -3.28 -2.86 2.96
C ILE A 62 -1.97 -2.39 3.59
N GLN A 63 -1.97 -2.04 4.88
CA GLN A 63 -0.75 -1.63 5.59
C GLN A 63 0.25 -2.78 5.66
N ASP A 64 -0.21 -3.98 6.03
CA ASP A 64 0.63 -5.17 6.09
C ASP A 64 1.27 -5.49 4.72
N VAL A 65 0.50 -5.37 3.64
CA VAL A 65 1.01 -5.57 2.26
C VAL A 65 2.05 -4.50 1.89
N VAL A 66 1.82 -3.24 2.28
CA VAL A 66 2.79 -2.16 2.05
C VAL A 66 4.11 -2.44 2.78
N GLU A 67 4.04 -2.81 4.06
CA GLU A 67 5.23 -3.15 4.86
C GLU A 67 5.96 -4.37 4.29
N HIS A 68 5.23 -5.41 3.90
CA HIS A 68 5.79 -6.59 3.27
C HIS A 68 6.53 -6.27 1.96
N GLU A 69 5.94 -5.47 1.07
CA GLU A 69 6.57 -5.11 -0.20
C GLU A 69 7.77 -4.15 0.00
N LEU A 70 7.72 -3.26 0.99
CA LEU A 70 8.88 -2.44 1.38
C LEU A 70 10.05 -3.31 1.82
N MET A 71 9.82 -4.25 2.76
CA MET A 71 10.87 -5.18 3.23
C MET A 71 11.40 -6.05 2.10
N ARG A 72 10.51 -6.59 1.26
CA ARG A 72 10.88 -7.44 0.12
C ARG A 72 11.77 -6.71 -0.89
N MET A 73 11.57 -5.40 -1.08
CA MET A 73 12.38 -4.57 -1.96
C MET A 73 13.61 -3.95 -1.27
N GLY A 74 13.82 -4.22 0.03
CA GLY A 74 14.98 -3.77 0.79
C GLY A 74 14.87 -2.35 1.35
N PHE A 75 13.65 -1.88 1.62
CA PHE A 75 13.34 -0.52 2.08
C PHE A 75 12.91 -0.43 3.57
N ASP A 76 13.48 -1.25 4.46
CA ASP A 76 13.22 -1.18 5.93
C ASP A 76 13.97 -0.05 6.66
#